data_AF-A0A536NNA7-F1
#
_entry.id   AF-A0A536NNA7-F1
#
_cell.length_a   1.000
_cell.length_b   1.000
_cell.length_c   1.000
_cell.angle_alpha   90.00
_cell.angle_beta   90.00
_cell.angle_gamma   90.00
#
_symmetry.space_group_name_H-M   'P 1'
#
loop_
_entity.id
_entity.type
_entity.pdbx_description
1 polymer ?
#
loop_
_entity_poly.entity_id
_entity_poly.type
_entity_poly.pdbx_seq_one_letter_code
_entity_poly.pdbx_strand_id
1 'polypeptide(L)'
;DRFTSGGADIAHGFGGSQLLAFARDPQRAAELHRVPNTRATWLGFNTVAGSGYGPTDRMALAQAIDRARVTDLALFGSMLAVPATDLLPPGVPGHLARQLPGYDPAAAKTALDAASFPSRLDLYFSTNATVGRVATDLQDQISTATGRTVVLHPTGDFFNQAALDKLPFFIDTWSADIPYPSSSTISASSTPQSSPRWTRGGRRPPGTTR
;
A
#
# COMPACT_ATOMS: atom_id res chain seq x y z
N ASP A 1 -28.82 -0.75 -12.14
CA ASP A 1 -28.05 0.36 -12.77
C ASP A 1 -28.48 0.49 -14.23
N ARG A 2 -28.01 1.51 -14.97
CA ARG A 2 -28.44 1.72 -16.37
C ARG A 2 -28.04 0.57 -17.30
N PHE A 3 -26.93 -0.12 -17.01
CA PHE A 3 -26.51 -1.28 -17.77
C PHE A 3 -27.53 -2.42 -17.63
N THR A 4 -27.86 -2.81 -16.39
CA THR A 4 -28.82 -3.88 -16.11
C THR A 4 -30.26 -3.57 -16.55
N SER A 5 -30.61 -2.29 -16.76
CA SER A 5 -31.90 -1.87 -17.30
C SER A 5 -31.91 -1.66 -18.82
N GLY A 6 -30.82 -2.00 -19.54
CA GLY A 6 -30.71 -1.80 -21.00
C GLY A 6 -30.57 -0.35 -21.46
N GLY A 7 -30.28 0.57 -20.54
CA GLY A 7 -30.06 2.00 -20.83
C GLY A 7 -28.59 2.36 -21.08
N ALA A 8 -27.69 1.39 -21.10
CA ALA A 8 -26.27 1.54 -21.47
C ALA A 8 -25.74 0.20 -22.01
N ASP A 9 -25.01 0.24 -23.12
CA ASP A 9 -24.40 -0.94 -23.74
C ASP A 9 -23.04 -1.30 -23.12
N ILE A 10 -22.35 -0.32 -22.53
CA ILE A 10 -21.05 -0.49 -21.85
C ILE A 10 -21.08 0.28 -20.53
N ALA A 11 -20.67 -0.39 -19.45
CA ALA A 11 -20.45 0.23 -18.16
C ALA A 11 -19.10 -0.22 -17.57
N HIS A 12 -18.47 0.66 -16.80
CA HIS A 12 -17.19 0.43 -16.14
C HIS A 12 -17.25 0.89 -14.69
N GLY A 13 -16.25 0.51 -13.89
CA GLY A 13 -16.14 0.96 -12.50
C GLY A 13 -17.13 0.30 -11.54
N PHE A 14 -17.60 -0.91 -11.85
CA PHE A 14 -18.46 -1.67 -10.94
C PHE A 14 -17.80 -1.89 -9.58
N GLY A 15 -18.55 -1.63 -8.51
CA GLY A 15 -18.12 -1.97 -7.15
C GLY A 15 -18.19 -3.47 -6.88
N GLY A 16 -17.50 -3.92 -5.83
CA GLY A 16 -17.44 -5.36 -5.50
C GLY A 16 -18.79 -6.02 -5.27
N SER A 17 -19.75 -5.33 -4.63
CA SER A 17 -21.11 -5.85 -4.45
C SER A 17 -21.85 -6.03 -5.77
N GLN A 18 -21.64 -5.14 -6.75
CA GLN A 18 -22.22 -5.28 -8.10
C GLN A 18 -21.58 -6.45 -8.83
N LEU A 19 -20.24 -6.58 -8.78
CA LEU A 19 -19.56 -7.71 -9.41
C LEU A 19 -19.98 -9.06 -8.81
N LEU A 20 -20.17 -9.14 -7.50
CA LEU A 20 -20.72 -10.34 -6.85
C LEU A 20 -22.15 -10.64 -7.31
N ALA A 21 -22.97 -9.63 -7.57
CA ALA A 21 -24.31 -9.83 -8.11
C ALA A 21 -24.28 -10.34 -9.55
N PHE A 22 -23.37 -9.80 -10.39
CA PHE A 22 -23.18 -10.28 -11.77
C PHE A 22 -22.64 -11.71 -11.78
N ALA A 23 -21.69 -12.05 -10.91
CA ALA A 23 -21.10 -13.38 -10.82
C ALA A 23 -22.11 -14.48 -10.41
N ARG A 24 -23.26 -14.11 -9.83
CA ARG A 24 -24.35 -15.05 -9.47
C ARG A 24 -25.25 -15.41 -10.66
N ASP A 25 -25.18 -14.68 -11.76
CA ASP A 25 -25.96 -14.92 -12.97
C ASP A 25 -25.00 -15.30 -14.12
N PRO A 26 -25.04 -16.54 -14.62
CA PRO A 26 -24.14 -16.99 -15.67
C PRO A 26 -24.16 -16.14 -16.96
N GLN A 27 -25.31 -15.57 -17.32
CA GLN A 27 -25.42 -14.73 -18.53
C GLN A 27 -24.67 -13.41 -18.32
N ARG A 28 -24.89 -12.76 -17.18
CA ARG A 28 -24.19 -11.51 -16.82
C ARG A 28 -22.72 -11.72 -16.54
N ALA A 29 -22.34 -12.88 -15.99
CA ALA A 29 -20.96 -13.24 -15.77
C ALA A 29 -20.18 -13.36 -17.09
N ALA A 30 -20.83 -13.83 -18.17
CA ALA A 30 -20.22 -13.90 -19.50
C ALA A 30 -19.96 -12.51 -20.13
N GLU A 31 -20.70 -11.49 -19.71
CA GLU A 31 -20.52 -10.09 -20.15
C GLU A 31 -19.44 -9.34 -19.35
N LEU A 32 -18.92 -9.93 -18.26
CA LEU A 32 -17.88 -9.31 -17.45
C LEU A 32 -16.49 -9.46 -18.09
N HIS A 33 -15.94 -8.33 -18.54
CA HIS A 33 -14.55 -8.25 -18.98
C HIS A 33 -13.65 -7.73 -17.86
N ARG A 34 -12.67 -8.55 -17.44
CA ARG A 34 -11.63 -8.13 -16.49
C ARG A 34 -10.45 -7.56 -17.25
N VAL A 35 -10.13 -6.30 -16.97
CA VAL A 35 -8.94 -5.64 -17.50
C VAL A 35 -7.99 -5.38 -16.33
N PRO A 36 -6.77 -5.95 -16.33
CA PRO A 36 -5.77 -5.62 -15.33
C PRO A 36 -5.53 -4.11 -15.28
N ASN A 37 -5.60 -3.52 -14.10
CA ASN A 37 -5.20 -2.13 -13.90
C ASN A 37 -3.76 -2.09 -13.37
N THR A 38 -3.05 -1.02 -13.72
CA THR A 38 -1.68 -0.77 -13.26
C THR A 38 -1.72 -0.11 -11.88
N ARG A 39 -2.35 -0.77 -10.92
CA ARG A 39 -2.52 -0.26 -9.55
C ARG A 39 -1.87 -1.19 -8.53
N ALA A 40 -1.18 -0.60 -7.55
CA ALA A 40 -0.66 -1.30 -6.38
C ALA A 40 -1.13 -0.59 -5.11
N THR A 41 -1.42 -1.36 -4.06
CA THR A 41 -1.73 -0.87 -2.72
C THR A 41 -0.75 -1.52 -1.75
N TRP A 42 -0.18 -0.75 -0.84
CA TRP A 42 0.82 -1.24 0.10
C TRP A 42 0.64 -0.62 1.49
N LEU A 43 1.28 -1.27 2.46
CA LEU A 43 1.45 -0.79 3.81
C LEU A 43 2.80 -0.06 3.89
N GLY A 44 2.75 1.26 4.06
CA GLY A 44 3.89 2.15 4.13
C GLY A 44 4.39 2.36 5.55
N PHE A 45 5.70 2.47 5.68
CA PHE A 45 6.41 2.81 6.91
C PHE A 45 7.27 4.03 6.65
N ASN A 46 7.02 5.13 7.36
CA ASN A 46 7.85 6.30 7.21
C ASN A 46 9.11 6.16 8.08
N THR A 47 10.25 5.99 7.43
CA THR A 47 11.56 5.84 8.08
C THR A 47 12.22 7.17 8.46
N VAL A 48 11.65 8.30 8.04
CA VAL A 48 12.14 9.67 8.32
C VAL A 48 11.32 10.34 9.42
N ALA A 49 9.99 10.16 9.41
CA ALA A 49 9.02 10.71 10.36
C ALA A 49 9.08 10.11 11.78
N GLY A 50 10.14 9.39 12.12
CA GLY A 50 10.28 8.82 13.46
C GLY A 50 9.25 7.75 13.80
N SER A 51 8.78 6.94 12.82
CA SER A 51 8.04 5.70 13.17
C SER A 51 8.85 4.85 14.16
N GLY A 52 10.18 4.93 14.09
CA GLY A 52 11.09 4.18 14.96
C GLY A 52 11.13 2.69 14.61
N TYR A 53 10.41 2.26 13.57
CA TYR A 53 10.30 0.86 13.19
C TYR A 53 11.52 0.43 12.40
N GLY A 54 12.36 -0.39 13.02
CA GLY A 54 13.54 -0.95 12.40
C GLY A 54 13.20 -1.94 11.28
N PRO A 55 14.19 -2.36 10.47
CA PRO A 55 13.97 -3.36 9.44
C PRO A 55 13.31 -4.65 9.96
N THR A 56 13.70 -5.11 11.15
CA THR A 56 13.12 -6.29 11.80
C THR A 56 11.66 -6.09 12.17
N ASP A 57 11.29 -4.92 12.68
CA ASP A 57 9.91 -4.61 13.06
C ASP A 57 8.99 -4.58 11.84
N ARG A 58 9.44 -3.96 10.75
CA ARG A 58 8.69 -3.91 9.49
C ARG A 58 8.53 -5.30 8.87
N MET A 59 9.56 -6.14 8.97
CA MET A 59 9.49 -7.53 8.55
C MET A 59 8.46 -8.31 9.36
N ALA A 60 8.50 -8.18 10.69
CA ALA A 60 7.56 -8.85 11.57
C ALA A 60 6.11 -8.41 11.30
N LEU A 61 5.88 -7.10 11.10
CA LEU A 61 4.56 -6.60 10.71
C LEU A 61 4.11 -7.13 9.33
N ALA A 62 5.01 -7.29 8.37
CA ALA A 62 4.68 -7.90 7.09
C ALA A 62 4.30 -9.39 7.24
N GLN A 63 4.98 -10.12 8.14
CA GLN A 63 4.67 -11.51 8.45
C GLN A 63 3.34 -11.69 9.20
N ALA A 64 2.86 -10.66 9.90
CA ALA A 64 1.54 -10.67 10.54
C ALA A 64 0.37 -10.60 9.55
N ILE A 65 0.63 -10.39 8.25
CA ILE A 65 -0.40 -10.11 7.23
C ILE A 65 -0.49 -11.25 6.22
N ASP A 66 -1.65 -11.90 6.21
CA ASP A 66 -2.10 -12.77 5.14
C ASP A 66 -2.64 -11.92 3.97
N ARG A 67 -1.78 -11.75 2.96
CA ARG A 67 -2.10 -10.99 1.73
C ARG A 67 -3.22 -11.63 0.91
N ALA A 68 -3.39 -12.96 0.95
CA ALA A 68 -4.47 -13.64 0.24
C ALA A 68 -5.82 -13.32 0.89
N ARG A 69 -5.87 -13.36 2.23
CA ARG A 69 -7.04 -12.95 3.00
C ARG A 69 -7.44 -11.49 2.72
N VAL A 70 -6.49 -10.56 2.67
CA VAL A 70 -6.78 -9.15 2.32
C VAL A 70 -7.47 -9.06 0.95
N THR A 71 -6.94 -9.77 -0.05
CA THR A 71 -7.54 -9.73 -1.39
C THR A 71 -8.92 -10.38 -1.44
N ASP A 72 -9.10 -11.49 -0.74
CA ASP A 72 -10.36 -12.24 -0.74
C ASP A 72 -11.48 -11.50 -0.01
N LEU A 73 -11.19 -10.98 1.18
CA LEU A 73 -12.21 -10.38 2.05
C LEU A 73 -12.35 -8.88 1.85
N ALA A 74 -11.26 -8.12 1.85
CA ALA A 74 -11.33 -6.66 1.80
C ALA A 74 -11.53 -6.14 0.36
N LEU A 75 -11.09 -6.91 -0.64
CA LEU A 75 -11.09 -6.53 -2.05
C LEU A 75 -11.98 -7.42 -2.93
N PHE A 76 -12.88 -8.23 -2.36
CA PHE A 76 -13.84 -9.06 -3.12
C PHE A 76 -13.18 -10.08 -4.06
N GLY A 77 -12.02 -10.61 -3.67
CA GLY A 77 -11.31 -11.70 -4.32
C GLY A 77 -10.67 -11.35 -5.67
N SER A 78 -10.32 -12.40 -6.40
CA SER A 78 -9.62 -12.36 -7.69
C SER A 78 -10.35 -11.56 -8.79
N MET A 79 -11.58 -11.11 -8.53
CA MET A 79 -12.34 -10.23 -9.42
C MET A 79 -11.77 -8.82 -9.48
N LEU A 80 -11.18 -8.35 -8.38
CA LEU A 80 -10.74 -6.96 -8.25
C LEU A 80 -9.29 -6.83 -7.79
N ALA A 81 -8.72 -7.85 -7.16
CA ALA A 81 -7.33 -7.81 -6.71
C ALA A 81 -6.68 -9.19 -6.65
N VAL A 82 -5.36 -9.21 -6.71
CA VAL A 82 -4.53 -10.38 -6.46
C VAL A 82 -3.39 -10.00 -5.52
N PRO A 83 -2.84 -10.95 -4.73
CA PRO A 83 -1.73 -10.65 -3.85
C PRO A 83 -0.55 -10.08 -4.64
N ALA A 84 -0.07 -8.91 -4.23
CA ALA A 84 1.09 -8.29 -4.85
C ALA A 84 2.35 -9.16 -4.64
N THR A 85 3.17 -9.27 -5.68
CA THR A 85 4.51 -9.88 -5.65
C THR A 85 5.61 -8.83 -5.84
N ASP A 86 5.22 -7.59 -6.12
CA ASP A 86 6.10 -6.46 -6.38
C ASP A 86 5.31 -5.17 -6.11
N LEU A 87 6.01 -4.06 -5.87
CA LEU A 87 5.39 -2.72 -5.87
C LEU A 87 4.88 -2.37 -7.26
N LEU A 88 5.57 -2.82 -8.32
CA LEU A 88 5.10 -2.67 -9.69
C LEU A 88 4.09 -3.77 -10.01
N PRO A 89 2.84 -3.45 -10.40
CA PRO A 89 1.86 -4.47 -10.75
C PRO A 89 2.26 -5.20 -12.05
N PRO A 90 1.79 -6.44 -12.25
CA PRO A 90 1.98 -7.16 -13.51
C PRO A 90 1.51 -6.32 -14.71
N GLY A 91 2.30 -6.28 -15.78
CA GLY A 91 2.03 -5.47 -16.98
C GLY A 91 2.71 -4.10 -16.99
N VAL A 92 3.29 -3.64 -15.86
CA VAL A 92 4.19 -2.47 -15.86
C VAL A 92 5.62 -2.93 -16.16
N PRO A 93 6.33 -2.32 -17.14
CA PRO A 93 7.72 -2.65 -17.41
C PRO A 93 8.58 -2.56 -16.15
N GLY A 94 9.38 -3.60 -15.88
CA GLY A 94 10.23 -3.68 -14.69
C GLY A 94 9.65 -4.48 -13.51
N HIS A 95 8.42 -5.00 -13.63
CA HIS A 95 7.89 -5.98 -12.67
C HIS A 95 8.79 -7.24 -12.59
N LEU A 96 9.14 -7.67 -11.37
CA LEU A 96 10.07 -8.79 -11.13
C LEU A 96 9.45 -10.01 -10.44
N ALA A 97 8.14 -10.04 -10.16
CA ALA A 97 7.47 -11.14 -9.46
C ALA A 97 8.24 -11.67 -8.23
N ARG A 98 8.57 -10.79 -7.28
CA ARG A 98 9.45 -11.11 -6.15
C ARG A 98 8.80 -12.03 -5.13
N GLN A 99 9.63 -12.80 -4.46
CA GLN A 99 9.22 -13.49 -3.24
C GLN A 99 9.20 -12.49 -2.08
N LEU A 100 7.99 -12.16 -1.61
CA LEU A 100 7.76 -11.28 -0.47
C LEU A 100 7.65 -12.10 0.84
N PRO A 101 7.85 -11.46 2.02
CA PRO A 101 7.75 -12.14 3.32
C PRO A 101 6.44 -12.90 3.47
N GLY A 102 6.50 -14.20 3.74
CA GLY A 102 5.31 -15.03 3.92
C GLY A 102 4.53 -14.68 5.19
N TYR A 103 3.26 -15.10 5.24
CA TYR A 103 2.44 -15.01 6.45
C TYR A 103 2.97 -15.98 7.52
N ASP A 104 3.45 -15.42 8.64
CA ASP A 104 3.97 -16.15 9.80
C ASP A 104 3.67 -15.34 11.08
N PRO A 105 2.43 -15.45 11.62
CA PRO A 105 2.01 -14.68 12.78
C PRO A 105 2.80 -15.04 14.05
N ALA A 106 3.30 -16.27 14.16
CA ALA A 106 4.09 -16.72 15.30
C ALA A 106 5.47 -16.06 15.32
N ALA A 107 6.16 -16.02 14.17
CA ALA A 107 7.43 -15.30 14.04
C ALA A 107 7.24 -13.79 14.23
N ALA A 108 6.16 -13.22 13.67
CA ALA A 108 5.83 -11.82 13.83
C ALA A 108 5.70 -11.43 15.32
N LYS A 109 4.90 -12.19 16.08
CA LYS A 109 4.72 -11.95 17.52
C LYS A 109 6.05 -12.04 18.28
N THR A 110 6.80 -13.10 18.03
CA THR A 110 8.08 -13.36 18.70
C THR A 110 9.08 -12.23 18.44
N ALA A 111 9.21 -11.79 17.20
CA ALA A 111 10.12 -10.71 16.83
C ALA A 111 9.71 -9.37 17.47
N LEU A 112 8.42 -9.02 17.44
CA LEU A 112 7.92 -7.78 18.02
C LEU A 112 7.91 -7.78 19.55
N ASP A 113 7.88 -8.94 20.23
CA ASP A 113 8.02 -9.03 21.70
C ASP A 113 9.49 -8.90 22.12
N ALA A 114 10.42 -9.36 21.28
CA ALA A 114 11.86 -9.27 21.53
C ALA A 114 12.42 -7.88 21.23
N ALA A 115 11.91 -7.21 20.20
CA ALA A 115 12.07 -5.78 20.03
C ALA A 115 11.18 -5.10 21.08
N SER A 116 11.62 -4.06 21.79
CA SER A 116 10.75 -3.29 22.69
C SER A 116 9.73 -2.45 21.90
N PHE A 117 8.95 -3.10 21.05
CA PHE A 117 8.07 -2.52 20.04
C PHE A 117 6.80 -1.98 20.70
N PRO A 118 6.25 -0.84 20.22
CA PRO A 118 5.05 -0.26 20.81
C PRO A 118 3.88 -1.23 20.83
N SER A 119 3.16 -1.25 21.96
CA SER A 119 1.92 -2.02 22.10
C SER A 119 0.75 -1.41 21.31
N ARG A 120 0.86 -0.14 20.91
CA ARG A 120 -0.12 0.59 20.12
C ARG A 120 0.48 1.04 18.80
N LEU A 121 -0.28 0.86 17.72
CA LEU A 121 0.04 1.26 16.36
C LEU A 121 -1.05 2.20 15.85
N ASP A 122 -0.68 3.35 15.31
CA ASP A 122 -1.62 4.28 14.67
C ASP A 122 -1.51 4.12 13.14
N LEU A 123 -2.54 3.56 12.51
CA LEU A 123 -2.59 3.25 11.07
C LEU A 123 -3.41 4.31 10.33
N TYR A 124 -2.73 5.10 9.49
CA TYR A 124 -3.32 6.21 8.75
C TYR A 124 -3.68 5.83 7.31
N PHE A 125 -4.81 6.34 6.80
CA PHE A 125 -5.22 6.07 5.42
C PHE A 125 -6.20 7.13 4.92
N SER A 126 -6.40 7.22 3.61
CA SER A 126 -7.41 8.13 3.03
C SER A 126 -8.84 7.67 3.36
N THR A 127 -9.81 8.59 3.37
CA THR A 127 -11.23 8.31 3.69
C THR A 127 -11.97 7.44 2.65
N ASN A 128 -11.26 6.81 1.71
CA ASN A 128 -11.82 5.95 0.68
C ASN A 128 -12.38 4.65 1.28
N ALA A 129 -13.62 4.29 0.94
CA ALA A 129 -14.30 3.11 1.48
C ALA A 129 -13.57 1.77 1.22
N THR A 130 -12.89 1.63 0.08
CA THR A 130 -12.09 0.44 -0.23
C THR A 130 -10.86 0.36 0.66
N VAL A 131 -10.16 1.49 0.85
CA VAL A 131 -9.00 1.54 1.74
C VAL A 131 -9.43 1.33 3.20
N GLY A 132 -10.61 1.82 3.60
CA GLY A 132 -11.18 1.57 4.92
C GLY A 132 -11.46 0.09 5.21
N ARG A 133 -11.92 -0.69 4.22
CA ARG A 133 -12.07 -2.15 4.37
C ARG A 133 -10.71 -2.84 4.54
N VAL A 134 -9.71 -2.44 3.74
CA VAL A 134 -8.34 -2.95 3.89
C VAL A 134 -7.78 -2.61 5.26
N ALA A 135 -7.97 -1.38 5.73
CA ALA A 135 -7.51 -0.94 7.05
C ALA A 135 -8.16 -1.75 8.19
N THR A 136 -9.46 -2.04 8.07
CA THR A 136 -10.19 -2.85 9.07
C THR A 136 -9.66 -4.28 9.12
N ASP A 137 -9.41 -4.92 7.98
CA ASP A 137 -8.84 -6.27 7.94
C ASP A 137 -7.39 -6.28 8.44
N LEU A 138 -6.56 -5.28 8.07
CA LEU A 138 -5.21 -5.15 8.60
C LEU A 138 -5.19 -4.92 10.12
N GLN A 139 -6.11 -4.11 10.65
CA GLN A 139 -6.28 -3.94 12.10
C GLN A 139 -6.55 -5.28 12.79
N ASP A 140 -7.50 -6.08 12.27
CA ASP A 140 -7.81 -7.41 12.83
C ASP A 140 -6.60 -8.35 12.76
N GLN A 141 -5.98 -8.46 11.58
CA GLN A 141 -4.86 -9.38 11.36
C GLN A 141 -3.66 -9.04 12.23
N ILE A 142 -3.22 -7.78 12.24
CA ILE A 142 -2.07 -7.34 13.04
C ILE A 142 -2.38 -7.49 14.53
N SER A 143 -3.57 -7.09 14.98
CA SER A 143 -3.93 -7.17 16.39
C SER A 143 -3.99 -8.63 16.87
N THR A 144 -4.60 -9.51 16.08
CA THR A 144 -4.71 -10.94 16.40
C THR A 144 -3.35 -11.65 16.36
N ALA A 145 -2.55 -11.40 15.33
CA ALA A 145 -1.25 -12.07 15.16
C ALA A 145 -0.25 -11.65 16.23
N THR A 146 -0.25 -10.37 16.62
CA THR A 146 0.83 -9.80 17.43
C THR A 146 0.40 -9.45 18.86
N GLY A 147 -0.90 -9.32 19.13
CA GLY A 147 -1.42 -8.82 20.41
C GLY A 147 -1.27 -7.30 20.59
N ARG A 148 -0.84 -6.56 19.56
CA ARG A 148 -0.79 -5.09 19.58
C ARG A 148 -2.17 -4.48 19.29
N THR A 149 -2.43 -3.29 19.79
CA THR A 149 -3.64 -2.53 19.45
C THR A 149 -3.37 -1.67 18.23
N VAL A 150 -4.08 -1.93 17.13
CA VAL A 150 -4.06 -1.04 15.95
C VAL A 150 -5.22 -0.05 16.03
N VAL A 151 -4.93 1.25 15.94
CA VAL A 151 -5.92 2.33 15.92
C VAL A 151 -6.00 2.91 14.51
N LEU A 152 -7.21 2.98 13.96
CA LEU A 152 -7.46 3.45 12.60
C LEU A 152 -7.66 4.96 12.55
N HIS A 153 -6.92 5.62 11.66
CA HIS A 153 -6.98 7.07 11.43
C HIS A 153 -7.32 7.38 9.96
N PRO A 154 -8.61 7.40 9.60
CA PRO A 154 -9.04 7.89 8.30
C PRO A 154 -8.81 9.40 8.21
N THR A 155 -8.03 9.85 7.23
CA THR A 155 -7.56 11.23 7.10
C THR A 155 -8.02 11.83 5.77
N GLY A 156 -8.73 12.96 5.82
CA GLY A 156 -9.16 13.68 4.61
C GLY A 156 -8.01 14.39 3.88
N ASP A 157 -6.99 14.83 4.62
CA ASP A 157 -5.78 15.50 4.11
C ASP A 157 -4.59 14.53 3.94
N PHE A 158 -4.88 13.26 3.60
CA PHE A 158 -3.90 12.17 3.65
C PHE A 158 -2.64 12.45 2.83
N PHE A 159 -2.80 12.86 1.57
CA PHE A 159 -1.67 13.03 0.65
C PHE A 159 -0.73 14.16 1.07
N ASN A 160 -1.26 15.27 1.62
CA ASN A 160 -0.42 16.35 2.12
C ASN A 160 0.34 15.91 3.37
N GLN A 161 -0.28 15.16 4.28
CA GLN A 161 0.42 14.64 5.46
C GLN A 161 1.47 13.59 5.11
N ALA A 162 1.19 12.72 4.14
CA ALA A 162 2.15 11.75 3.62
C ALA A 162 3.36 12.47 2.98
N ALA A 163 3.11 13.47 2.13
CA ALA A 163 4.16 14.25 1.46
C ALA A 163 5.01 15.11 2.41
N LEU A 164 4.50 15.41 3.61
CA LEU A 164 5.20 16.16 4.66
C LEU A 164 5.84 15.24 5.71
N ASP A 165 5.92 13.94 5.46
CA ASP A 165 6.45 12.95 6.40
C ASP A 165 5.79 13.00 7.78
N LYS A 166 4.47 13.14 7.83
CA LYS A 166 3.74 13.18 9.11
C LYS A 166 3.11 11.85 9.50
N LEU A 167 3.09 10.89 8.58
CA LEU A 167 2.41 9.61 8.76
C LEU A 167 3.44 8.49 9.00
N PRO A 168 3.61 7.99 10.25
CA PRO A 168 4.61 6.97 10.55
C PRO A 168 4.27 5.60 9.95
N PHE A 169 2.98 5.26 9.87
CA PHE A 169 2.47 3.97 9.43
C PHE A 169 1.14 4.15 8.70
N PHE A 170 1.08 3.78 7.42
CA PHE A 170 -0.04 4.18 6.58
C PHE A 170 -0.35 3.20 5.46
N ILE A 171 -1.55 3.28 4.89
CA ILE A 171 -1.91 2.56 3.67
C ILE A 171 -1.90 3.56 2.52
N ASP A 172 -1.15 3.24 1.47
CA ASP A 172 -1.10 4.06 0.26
C ASP A 172 -1.36 3.22 -0.99
N THR A 173 -1.64 3.90 -2.07
CA THR A 173 -2.03 3.31 -3.34
C THR A 173 -1.53 4.17 -4.47
N TRP A 174 -0.95 3.51 -5.46
CA TRP A 174 -0.51 4.14 -6.70
C TRP A 174 -1.20 3.49 -7.88
N SER A 175 -1.61 4.30 -8.85
CA SER A 175 -2.11 3.85 -10.15
C SER A 175 -1.27 4.51 -11.22
N ALA A 176 -0.85 3.75 -12.23
CA ALA A 176 -0.01 4.31 -13.29
C ALA A 176 -0.75 5.32 -14.15
N ASP A 177 -0.24 6.54 -14.20
CA ASP A 177 -0.71 7.58 -15.11
C ASP A 177 -0.24 7.31 -16.56
N ILE A 178 0.91 6.65 -16.70
CA ILE A 178 1.51 6.23 -17.96
C ILE A 178 2.07 4.81 -17.81
N PRO A 179 2.13 3.99 -18.87
CA PRO A 179 2.60 2.61 -18.81
C PRO A 179 4.14 2.50 -18.69
N TYR A 180 4.76 3.32 -17.84
CA TYR A 180 6.20 3.36 -17.59
C TYR A 180 6.53 3.41 -16.09
N PRO A 181 7.58 2.70 -15.64
CA PRO A 181 7.92 2.53 -14.20
C PRO A 181 8.42 3.80 -13.51
N SER A 182 8.75 4.85 -14.26
CA SER A 182 9.19 6.13 -13.70
C SER A 182 8.12 6.75 -12.81
N SER A 183 6.84 6.57 -13.15
CA SER A 183 5.70 7.14 -12.42
C SER A 183 5.54 6.53 -11.01
N SER A 184 5.75 5.22 -10.84
CA SER A 184 5.77 4.57 -9.52
C SER A 184 7.03 4.87 -8.71
N THR A 185 8.18 4.97 -9.38
CA THR A 185 9.46 5.28 -8.71
C THR A 185 9.40 6.68 -8.10
N ILE A 186 8.80 7.64 -8.81
CA ILE A 186 8.55 9.00 -8.32
C ILE A 186 7.67 8.99 -7.07
N SER A 187 6.56 8.22 -7.09
CA SER A 187 5.63 8.11 -5.95
C SER A 187 6.24 7.47 -4.70
N ALA A 188 7.19 6.53 -4.84
CA ALA A 188 7.91 5.95 -3.71
C ALA A 188 9.05 6.86 -3.19
N SER A 189 9.59 7.71 -4.07
CA SER A 189 10.68 8.65 -3.76
C SER A 189 10.22 10.03 -3.23
N SER A 190 8.90 10.28 -3.18
CA SER A 190 8.35 11.51 -2.59
C SER A 190 8.43 11.52 -1.05
N THR A 191 8.70 10.37 -0.41
CA THR A 191 9.41 10.31 0.87
C THR A 191 10.82 10.86 0.64
N PRO A 192 11.22 12.00 1.24
CA PRO A 192 12.31 12.81 0.75
C PRO A 192 13.58 12.00 0.63
N GLN A 193 14.04 11.87 -0.61
CA GLN A 193 15.41 11.54 -0.93
C GLN A 193 16.28 12.59 -0.25
N SER A 194 17.05 12.21 0.77
CA SER A 194 18.08 13.07 1.33
C SER A 194 19.09 13.35 0.22
N SER A 195 18.95 14.50 -0.44
CA SER A 195 19.91 14.97 -1.45
C SER A 195 21.28 15.03 -0.78
N PRO A 196 22.34 14.41 -1.35
CA PRO A 196 23.69 14.65 -0.87
C PRO A 196 23.98 16.14 -1.03
N ARG A 197 24.15 16.83 0.09
CA ARG A 197 24.55 18.23 0.11
C ARG A 197 25.97 18.29 -0.46
N TRP A 198 26.08 18.53 -1.77
CA TRP A 198 27.35 18.85 -2.40
C TRP A 198 27.86 20.17 -1.82
N THR A 199 28.67 20.09 -0.78
CA THR A 199 29.52 21.22 -0.38
C THR A 199 30.52 21.44 -1.50
N ARG A 200 30.25 22.44 -2.35
CA ARG A 200 31.25 23.00 -3.26
C ARG A 200 32.46 23.40 -2.43
N GLY A 201 33.56 22.67 -2.59
CA GLY A 201 34.86 23.03 -2.04
C GLY A 201 35.20 24.46 -2.45
N GLY A 202 35.32 25.33 -1.46
CA GLY A 202 35.72 26.72 -1.65
C GLY A 202 37.11 26.77 -2.27
N ARG A 203 37.21 27.29 -3.50
CA ARG A 203 38.47 27.82 -4.02
C ARG A 203 38.83 29.03 -3.17
N ARG A 204 39.89 28.93 -2.37
CA ARG A 204 40.55 30.11 -1.77
C ARG A 204 41.23 30.91 -2.90
N PRO A 205 41.09 32.24 -2.95
CA PRO A 205 41.89 33.08 -3.84
C PRO A 205 43.36 33.15 -3.34
N PRO A 206 44.34 33.32 -4.24
CA PRO A 206 45.75 33.43 -3.87
C PRO A 206 46.13 34.89 -3.55
N GLY A 207 47.06 35.06 -2.59
CA GLY A 207 47.72 36.33 -2.24
C GLY A 207 47.42 36.76 -0.80
N THR A 208 48.34 37.18 0.05
CA THR A 208 49.76 37.54 -0.15
C THR A 208 50.42 37.49 1.24
N THR A 209 51.57 36.84 1.37
CA THR A 209 52.45 36.96 2.55
C THR A 209 53.16 38.30 2.54
N ARG A 210 52.90 39.15 3.54
CA ARG A 210 53.88 39.65 4.52
C ARG A 210 53.18 40.47 5.59
#